data_AF-A0A1F6VH05-F1
#
_entry.id   AF-A0A1F6VH05-F1
#
_cell.length_a   1.000
_cell.length_b   1.000
_cell.length_c   1.000
_cell.angle_alpha   90.00
_cell.angle_beta   90.00
_cell.angle_gamma   90.00
#
_symmetry.space_group_name_H-M   'P 1'
#
loop_
_entity.id
_entity.type
_entity.pdbx_description
1 polymer ?
#
loop_
_entity_poly.entity_id
_entity_poly.type
_entity_poly.pdbx_seq_one_letter_code
_entity_poly.pdbx_strand_id
1 'polypeptide(L)'
;MTLDTNTCYRAMSARDSRFDGRFFVAVSSTRIYCRPICTVKRPKRENCAFYPSAAAAESAGYRPCLRCRPELAPGNSSVDAVRRIAQGAARLIEDGTLDAADVETIATRLGITDRHLRRVFQTEFGVSPVAFVQTQRLLLAKRLLTDTALPVTEIAFASGFGSVRRFNALFKERYRLSPKGIRKAVRPSALPDALTFELGFRPPYDWKGLAAFLGARAIAGVEAADESTYRRTVRLMHSGKAQTGWIEVTLAKRRPALQVSVSTSLAKTLPAVLGRVKDLMDLSCNPTEVAQVLGKLAANNPGLRVPGAFDGFEVAVRAILGQQVSVAAARTLAGRFARKFGAEIETPFDSLTTVFPTPAEVAAATPTSIIKCGVTSARARTLLGLARALNGGALNLTPGVDIDAALEKLQSLPGIGEWTAQYIAMRALAWPDAFPHTDLGILKAMKQTDPKRVLAAAESWRPWRAYAVMHLWQSLS
;
A
#
# COMPACT_ATOMS: atom_id res chain seq x y z
N MET A 1 -8.35 6.72 -31.55
CA MET A 1 -9.06 7.91 -31.02
C MET A 1 -9.01 8.96 -32.08
N THR A 2 -10.14 9.45 -32.58
CA THR A 2 -10.17 10.60 -33.49
C THR A 2 -9.74 11.82 -32.69
N LEU A 3 -8.61 12.44 -33.06
CA LEU A 3 -8.04 13.59 -32.34
C LEU A 3 -8.79 14.87 -32.72
N ASP A 4 -10.01 15.01 -32.21
CA ASP A 4 -10.75 16.26 -32.32
C ASP A 4 -10.08 17.36 -31.49
N THR A 5 -9.67 18.43 -32.17
CA THR A 5 -8.98 19.59 -31.58
C THR A 5 -9.77 20.22 -30.43
N ASN A 6 -11.11 20.28 -30.52
CA ASN A 6 -11.95 20.81 -29.43
C ASN A 6 -11.82 19.96 -28.16
N THR A 7 -11.98 18.66 -28.30
CA THR A 7 -11.94 17.68 -27.22
C THR A 7 -10.55 17.61 -26.59
N CYS A 8 -9.50 17.51 -27.40
CA CYS A 8 -8.12 17.47 -26.93
C CYS A 8 -7.73 18.77 -26.20
N TYR A 9 -8.15 19.94 -26.70
CA TYR A 9 -7.88 21.22 -26.02
C TYR A 9 -8.61 21.33 -24.68
N ARG A 10 -9.85 20.85 -24.58
CA ARG A 10 -10.60 20.78 -23.32
C ARG A 10 -9.95 19.81 -22.32
N ALA A 11 -9.57 18.62 -22.77
CA ALA A 11 -8.90 17.62 -21.93
C ALA A 11 -7.54 18.12 -21.40
N MET A 12 -6.72 18.74 -22.25
CA MET A 12 -5.48 19.40 -21.84
C MET A 12 -5.75 20.56 -20.86
N SER A 13 -6.76 21.37 -21.14
CA SER A 13 -7.12 22.50 -20.28
C SER A 13 -7.52 22.03 -18.90
N ALA A 14 -8.30 20.96 -18.80
CA ALA A 14 -8.69 20.33 -17.55
C ALA A 14 -7.54 19.57 -16.85
N ARG A 15 -6.42 19.34 -17.55
CA ARG A 15 -5.30 18.49 -17.10
C ARG A 15 -5.79 17.10 -16.66
N ASP A 16 -6.73 16.55 -17.42
CA ASP A 16 -7.39 15.30 -17.07
C ASP A 16 -6.43 14.12 -17.25
N SER A 17 -6.03 13.51 -16.13
CA SER A 17 -5.09 12.39 -16.10
C SER A 17 -5.55 11.16 -16.88
N ARG A 18 -6.86 11.02 -17.19
CA ARG A 18 -7.37 9.91 -18.01
C ARG A 18 -6.95 10.01 -19.48
N PHE A 19 -6.46 11.17 -19.90
CA PHE A 19 -5.95 11.40 -21.25
C PHE A 19 -4.42 11.40 -21.31
N ASP A 20 -3.76 11.22 -20.17
CA ASP A 20 -2.32 11.19 -20.11
C ASP A 20 -1.73 10.02 -20.91
N GLY A 21 -0.75 10.30 -21.75
CA GLY A 21 -0.19 9.34 -22.72
C GLY A 21 -1.12 8.96 -23.88
N ARG A 22 -2.40 9.40 -23.89
CA ARG A 22 -3.35 9.10 -24.99
C ARG A 22 -3.21 10.05 -26.19
N PHE A 23 -2.74 11.27 -25.95
CA PHE A 23 -2.35 12.22 -26.97
C PHE A 23 -1.33 13.21 -26.41
N PHE A 24 -0.67 13.95 -27.29
CA PHE A 24 0.35 14.93 -26.96
C PHE A 24 -0.02 16.28 -27.58
N VAL A 25 0.23 17.38 -26.87
CA VAL A 25 -0.01 18.73 -27.36
C VAL A 25 1.29 19.38 -27.79
N ALA A 26 1.40 19.71 -29.06
CA ALA A 26 2.51 20.43 -29.66
C ALA A 26 2.17 21.92 -29.77
N VAL A 27 3.06 22.79 -29.28
CA VAL A 27 2.86 24.23 -29.26
C VAL A 27 3.72 24.88 -30.35
N SER A 28 3.08 25.44 -31.37
CA SER A 28 3.73 26.03 -32.56
C SER A 28 4.74 27.11 -32.19
N SER A 29 4.36 28.00 -31.27
CA SER A 29 5.18 29.16 -30.86
C SER A 29 6.49 28.78 -30.16
N THR A 30 6.57 27.61 -29.53
CA THR A 30 7.78 27.16 -28.80
C THR A 30 8.45 25.95 -29.43
N ARG A 31 7.85 25.33 -30.44
CA ARG A 31 8.28 24.04 -31.02
C ARG A 31 8.49 22.95 -29.95
N ILE A 32 7.64 22.94 -28.92
CA ILE A 32 7.68 21.96 -27.81
C ILE A 32 6.39 21.18 -27.79
N TYR A 33 6.46 19.86 -27.59
CA TYR A 33 5.29 19.05 -27.26
C TYR A 33 5.25 18.61 -25.79
N CYS A 34 4.04 18.52 -25.24
CA CYS A 34 3.76 18.25 -23.83
C CYS A 34 2.73 17.13 -23.68
N ARG A 35 2.67 16.57 -22.47
CA ARG A 35 1.52 15.77 -21.97
C ARG A 35 0.29 16.66 -21.77
N PRO A 36 -0.94 16.12 -21.84
CA PRO A 36 -2.15 16.89 -21.58
C PRO A 36 -2.27 17.33 -20.12
N ILE A 37 -1.54 16.67 -19.21
CA ILE A 37 -1.48 17.04 -17.78
C ILE A 37 -0.38 18.05 -17.44
N CYS A 38 0.35 18.56 -18.44
CA CYS A 38 1.51 19.42 -18.20
C CYS A 38 1.12 20.70 -17.44
N THR A 39 1.91 21.06 -16.42
CA THR A 39 1.63 22.20 -15.55
C THR A 39 2.14 23.55 -16.08
N VAL A 40 2.79 23.56 -17.25
CA VAL A 40 3.24 24.80 -17.91
C VAL A 40 2.06 25.72 -18.22
N LYS A 41 2.38 27.01 -18.47
CA LYS A 41 1.38 28.01 -18.85
C LYS A 41 0.61 27.50 -20.07
N ARG A 42 -0.73 27.55 -19.97
CA ARG A 42 -1.61 27.00 -21.00
C ARG A 42 -1.38 27.76 -22.33
N PRO A 43 -1.04 27.06 -23.43
CA PRO A 43 -0.91 27.69 -24.73
C PRO A 43 -2.28 28.15 -25.26
N LYS A 44 -2.27 29.20 -26.08
CA LYS A 44 -3.46 29.60 -26.84
C LYS A 44 -3.87 28.49 -27.78
N ARG A 45 -5.18 28.34 -27.97
CA ARG A 45 -5.75 27.26 -28.78
C ARG A 45 -5.25 27.26 -30.22
N GLU A 46 -5.13 28.44 -30.83
CA GLU A 46 -4.58 28.65 -32.17
C GLU A 46 -3.14 28.13 -32.34
N ASN A 47 -2.39 27.99 -31.23
CA ASN A 47 -1.01 27.51 -31.25
C ASN A 47 -0.88 26.02 -30.94
N CYS A 48 -1.98 25.27 -30.80
CA CYS A 48 -1.95 23.87 -30.39
C CYS A 48 -2.23 22.92 -31.56
N ALA A 49 -1.32 21.98 -31.80
CA ALA A 49 -1.55 20.79 -32.58
C ALA A 49 -1.55 19.55 -31.67
N PHE A 50 -2.32 18.51 -32.02
CA PHE A 50 -2.45 17.31 -31.19
C PHE A 50 -1.99 16.07 -31.95
N TYR A 51 -1.18 15.24 -31.30
CA TYR A 51 -0.58 14.04 -31.89
C TYR A 51 -0.96 12.79 -31.08
N PRO A 52 -1.15 11.63 -31.73
CA PRO A 52 -1.55 10.40 -31.04
C PRO A 52 -0.39 9.76 -30.26
N SER A 53 0.86 10.12 -30.58
CA SER A 53 2.06 9.59 -29.95
C SER A 53 3.16 10.65 -29.86
N ALA A 54 4.11 10.45 -28.95
CA ALA A 54 5.32 11.27 -28.83
C ALA A 54 6.14 11.23 -30.13
N ALA A 55 6.29 10.04 -30.71
CA ALA A 55 6.99 9.85 -31.98
C ALA A 55 6.37 10.67 -33.14
N ALA A 56 5.04 10.77 -33.20
CA ALA A 56 4.36 11.58 -34.22
C ALA A 56 4.61 13.09 -34.03
N ALA A 57 4.69 13.56 -32.78
CA ALA A 57 5.04 14.96 -32.48
C ALA A 57 6.51 15.26 -32.83
N GLU A 58 7.44 14.33 -32.56
CA GLU A 58 8.86 14.50 -32.89
C GLU A 58 9.10 14.47 -34.40
N SER A 59 8.45 13.55 -35.12
CA SER A 59 8.50 13.51 -36.58
C SER A 59 7.96 14.79 -37.23
N ALA A 60 7.06 15.50 -36.56
CA ALA A 60 6.56 16.82 -36.96
C ALA A 60 7.48 18.00 -36.55
N GLY A 61 8.66 17.73 -36.00
CA GLY A 61 9.68 18.72 -35.68
C GLY A 61 9.50 19.43 -34.33
N TYR A 62 8.83 18.80 -33.37
CA TYR A 62 8.68 19.33 -32.01
C TYR A 62 9.61 18.60 -31.03
N ARG A 63 10.28 19.34 -30.13
CA ARG A 63 11.10 18.74 -29.08
C ARG A 63 10.28 18.40 -27.83
N PRO A 64 10.66 17.38 -27.04
CA PRO A 64 9.95 17.05 -25.80
C PRO A 64 10.08 18.15 -24.75
N CYS A 65 9.00 18.39 -24.00
CA CYS A 65 9.00 19.30 -22.88
C CYS A 65 9.86 18.77 -21.73
N LEU A 66 10.90 19.52 -21.34
CA LEU A 66 11.80 19.15 -20.25
C LEU A 66 11.12 19.08 -18.87
N ARG A 67 9.94 19.71 -18.70
CA ARG A 67 9.21 19.73 -17.42
C ARG A 67 8.31 18.51 -17.25
N CYS A 68 7.38 18.29 -18.18
CA CYS A 68 6.48 17.14 -18.10
C CYS A 68 7.08 15.86 -18.68
N ARG A 69 8.26 15.92 -19.31
CA ARG A 69 9.02 14.77 -19.83
C ARG A 69 8.07 13.79 -20.55
N PRO A 70 7.48 14.21 -21.69
CA PRO A 70 6.40 13.48 -22.33
C PRO A 70 6.79 12.07 -22.79
N GLU A 71 8.08 11.78 -22.95
CA GLU A 71 8.63 10.45 -23.18
C GLU A 71 8.43 9.48 -21.99
N LEU A 72 8.11 10.00 -20.80
CA LEU A 72 7.81 9.25 -19.58
C LEU A 72 6.29 9.09 -19.35
N ALA A 73 5.47 9.40 -20.35
CA ALA A 73 4.03 9.21 -20.26
C ALA A 73 3.65 7.73 -20.47
N PRO A 74 2.69 7.18 -19.70
CA PRO A 74 2.02 7.77 -18.54
C PRO A 74 2.80 7.55 -17.23
N GLY A 75 2.72 8.52 -16.30
CA GLY A 75 2.99 8.28 -14.88
C GLY A 75 4.44 8.39 -14.36
N ASN A 76 5.45 8.68 -15.18
CA ASN A 76 6.85 8.68 -14.75
C ASN A 76 7.55 10.05 -14.79
N SER A 77 6.82 11.17 -14.88
CA SER A 77 7.43 12.51 -14.92
C SER A 77 7.53 13.20 -13.56
N SER A 78 8.31 14.28 -13.50
CA SER A 78 8.37 15.18 -12.34
C SER A 78 7.02 15.78 -11.91
N VAL A 79 6.04 15.87 -12.82
CA VAL A 79 4.69 16.35 -12.52
C VAL A 79 3.89 15.29 -11.75
N ASP A 80 4.15 14.01 -12.02
CA ASP A 80 3.56 12.89 -11.29
C ASP A 80 4.16 12.77 -9.88
N ALA A 81 5.42 13.19 -9.69
CA ALA A 81 6.11 13.13 -8.42
C ALA A 81 5.43 13.96 -7.32
N VAL A 82 4.90 15.15 -7.64
CA VAL A 82 4.17 15.99 -6.66
C VAL A 82 2.97 15.25 -6.09
N ARG A 83 2.15 14.67 -6.97
CA ARG A 83 0.97 13.91 -6.57
C ARG A 83 1.36 12.65 -5.79
N ARG A 84 2.38 11.93 -6.25
CA ARG A 84 2.91 10.73 -5.60
C ARG A 84 3.42 11.03 -4.18
N ILE A 85 4.16 12.13 -4.01
CA ILE A 85 4.66 12.61 -2.72
C ILE A 85 3.50 13.01 -1.79
N ALA A 86 2.53 13.80 -2.28
CA ALA A 86 1.34 14.17 -1.51
C ALA A 86 0.61 12.92 -1.01
N GLN A 87 0.36 11.97 -1.90
CA GLN A 87 -0.35 10.74 -1.58
C GLN A 87 0.46 9.83 -0.64
N GLY A 88 1.77 9.70 -0.84
CA GLY A 88 2.66 8.96 0.05
C GLY A 88 2.66 9.54 1.46
N ALA A 89 2.75 10.86 1.59
CA ALA A 89 2.65 11.55 2.86
C ALA A 89 1.27 11.42 3.53
N ALA A 90 0.19 11.52 2.76
CA ALA A 90 -1.15 11.31 3.28
C ALA A 90 -1.32 9.89 3.83
N ARG A 91 -0.77 8.88 3.14
CA ARG A 91 -0.73 7.49 3.65
C ARG A 91 0.05 7.39 4.96
N LEU A 92 1.25 7.96 5.04
CA LEU A 92 2.03 7.97 6.29
C LEU A 92 1.27 8.58 7.47
N ILE A 93 0.44 9.60 7.21
CA ILE A 93 -0.44 10.23 8.21
C ILE A 93 -1.61 9.30 8.58
N GLU A 94 -2.27 8.70 7.59
CA GLU A 94 -3.39 7.77 7.79
C GLU A 94 -2.98 6.51 8.55
N ASP A 95 -1.76 6.02 8.31
CA ASP A 95 -1.16 4.86 8.95
C ASP A 95 -0.70 5.15 10.39
N GLY A 96 -0.95 6.35 10.94
CA GLY A 96 -0.66 6.67 12.34
C GLY A 96 0.80 6.46 12.77
N THR A 97 1.71 6.33 11.82
CA THR A 97 3.12 5.96 12.06
C THR A 97 3.89 7.07 12.77
N LEU A 98 3.35 8.29 12.82
CA LEU A 98 3.96 9.48 13.39
C LEU A 98 2.91 10.35 14.10
N ASP A 99 3.23 10.82 15.30
CA ASP A 99 2.40 11.78 16.03
C ASP A 99 2.38 13.16 15.36
N ALA A 100 1.37 13.99 15.65
CA ALA A 100 1.15 15.31 15.03
C ALA A 100 2.29 16.33 15.21
N ALA A 101 3.36 15.97 15.93
CA ALA A 101 4.54 16.80 16.09
C ALA A 101 5.50 16.74 14.89
N ASP A 102 5.26 15.90 13.88
CA ASP A 102 6.37 15.42 13.04
C ASP A 102 6.17 15.54 11.53
N VAL A 103 5.65 16.69 11.08
CA VAL A 103 5.63 17.03 9.64
C VAL A 103 7.04 16.99 9.04
N GLU A 104 8.05 17.32 9.86
CA GLU A 104 9.46 17.25 9.51
C GLU A 104 9.97 15.81 9.34
N THR A 105 9.58 14.85 10.18
CA THR A 105 9.91 13.44 9.94
C THR A 105 9.16 12.85 8.78
N ILE A 106 7.90 13.25 8.52
CA ILE A 106 7.20 12.83 7.29
C ILE A 106 7.99 13.31 6.07
N ALA A 107 8.45 14.57 6.08
CA ALA A 107 9.25 15.12 4.99
C ALA A 107 10.58 14.36 4.83
N THR A 108 11.32 14.17 5.93
CA THR A 108 12.58 13.42 5.96
C THR A 108 12.41 12.00 5.44
N ARG A 109 11.36 11.28 5.85
CA ARG A 109 11.08 9.91 5.43
C ARG A 109 10.74 9.80 3.94
N LEU A 110 10.21 10.86 3.36
CA LEU A 110 9.95 10.96 1.93
C LEU A 110 11.12 11.58 1.14
N GLY A 111 12.25 11.86 1.80
CA GLY A 111 13.44 12.45 1.18
C GLY A 111 13.23 13.89 0.68
N ILE A 112 12.31 14.65 1.29
CA ILE A 112 11.98 16.03 0.90
C ILE A 112 12.04 16.99 2.09
N THR A 113 12.02 18.29 1.80
CA THR A 113 11.97 19.33 2.84
C THR A 113 10.55 19.61 3.32
N ASP A 114 10.37 20.05 4.56
CA ASP A 114 9.06 20.47 5.12
C ASP A 114 8.38 21.53 4.24
N ARG A 115 9.15 22.49 3.72
CA ARG A 115 8.65 23.51 2.77
C ARG A 115 8.07 22.87 1.51
N HIS A 116 8.75 21.86 0.96
CA HIS A 116 8.25 21.14 -0.22
C HIS A 116 6.98 20.35 0.12
N LEU A 117 6.95 19.65 1.26
CA LEU A 117 5.80 18.90 1.73
C LEU A 117 4.56 19.77 1.88
N ARG A 118 4.67 20.93 2.55
CA ARG A 118 3.58 21.90 2.71
C ARG A 118 3.03 22.38 1.37
N ARG A 119 3.92 22.73 0.44
CA ARG A 119 3.55 23.19 -0.91
C ARG A 119 2.82 22.10 -1.69
N VAL A 120 3.29 20.87 -1.60
CA VAL A 120 2.69 19.71 -2.26
C VAL A 120 1.31 19.40 -1.68
N PHE A 121 1.13 19.43 -0.36
CA PHE A 121 -0.19 19.29 0.29
C PHE A 121 -1.17 20.38 -0.10
N GLN A 122 -0.72 21.65 -0.09
CA GLN A 122 -1.57 22.76 -0.49
C GLN A 122 -2.01 22.64 -1.95
N THR A 123 -1.14 22.09 -2.81
CA THR A 123 -1.43 21.92 -4.25
C THR A 123 -2.39 20.76 -4.51
N GLU A 124 -2.20 19.60 -3.85
CA GLU A 124 -3.01 18.39 -4.10
C GLU A 124 -4.30 18.35 -3.28
N PHE A 125 -4.24 18.71 -1.99
CA PHE A 125 -5.37 18.57 -1.05
C PHE A 125 -6.01 19.90 -0.64
N GLY A 126 -5.42 21.03 -1.02
CA GLY A 126 -5.92 22.37 -0.67
C GLY A 126 -5.76 22.76 0.81
N VAL A 127 -5.12 21.92 1.62
CA VAL A 127 -4.94 22.11 3.06
C VAL A 127 -3.49 21.90 3.46
N SER A 128 -3.08 22.41 4.63
CA SER A 128 -1.76 22.13 5.19
C SER A 128 -1.68 20.69 5.74
N PRO A 129 -0.47 20.11 5.83
CA PRO A 129 -0.28 18.79 6.44
C PRO A 129 -0.86 18.69 7.87
N VAL A 130 -0.68 19.73 8.69
CA VAL A 130 -1.21 19.78 10.06
C VAL A 130 -2.74 19.74 10.08
N ALA A 131 -3.40 20.50 9.19
CA ALA A 131 -4.85 20.51 9.08
C ALA A 131 -5.39 19.15 8.59
N PHE A 132 -4.66 18.49 7.69
CA PHE A 132 -4.97 17.14 7.23
C PHE A 132 -4.90 16.13 8.39
N VAL A 133 -3.80 16.11 9.16
CA VAL A 133 -3.66 15.25 10.36
C VAL A 133 -4.80 15.47 11.35
N GLN A 134 -5.12 16.73 11.66
CA GLN A 134 -6.21 17.06 12.57
C GLN A 134 -7.56 16.52 12.09
N THR A 135 -7.82 16.61 10.79
CA THR A 135 -9.05 16.08 10.18
C THR A 135 -9.13 14.56 10.35
N GLN A 136 -8.05 13.83 10.04
CA GLN A 136 -8.01 12.37 10.20
C GLN A 136 -8.25 11.92 11.64
N ARG A 137 -7.62 12.61 12.61
CA ARG A 137 -7.80 12.32 14.03
C ARG A 137 -9.24 12.52 14.49
N LEU A 138 -9.89 13.60 14.04
CA LEU A 138 -11.28 13.85 14.39
C LEU A 138 -12.23 12.86 13.72
N LEU A 139 -11.95 12.43 12.49
CA LEU A 139 -12.71 11.38 11.80
C LEU A 139 -12.61 10.03 12.53
N LEU A 140 -11.41 9.66 12.98
CA LEU A 140 -11.21 8.47 13.82
C LEU A 140 -11.94 8.61 15.16
N ALA A 141 -11.83 9.76 15.83
CA ALA A 141 -12.53 9.99 17.09
C ALA A 141 -14.04 9.91 16.94
N LYS A 142 -14.60 10.50 15.87
CA LYS A 142 -16.02 10.40 15.53
C LYS A 142 -16.42 8.93 15.38
N ARG A 143 -15.63 8.14 14.66
CA ARG A 143 -15.88 6.70 14.46
C ARG A 143 -15.84 5.92 15.77
N LEU A 144 -14.84 6.17 16.62
CA LEU A 144 -14.73 5.54 17.93
C LEU A 144 -15.90 5.89 18.85
N LEU A 145 -16.37 7.14 18.80
CA LEU A 145 -17.53 7.59 19.56
C LEU A 145 -18.83 6.94 19.10
N THR A 146 -18.95 6.56 17.82
CA THR A 146 -20.15 5.93 17.27
C THR A 146 -20.12 4.41 17.35
N ASP A 147 -18.93 3.82 17.24
CA ASP A 147 -18.79 2.38 16.99
C ASP A 147 -18.28 1.62 18.23
N THR A 148 -17.81 2.30 19.28
CA THR A 148 -17.21 1.68 20.48
C THR A 148 -17.69 2.28 21.79
N ALA A 149 -17.64 1.49 22.88
CA ALA A 149 -18.02 1.92 24.22
C ALA A 149 -16.88 2.59 25.01
N LEU A 150 -15.70 2.77 24.39
CA LEU A 150 -14.51 3.31 25.05
C LEU A 150 -14.78 4.64 25.78
N PRO A 151 -14.15 4.89 26.95
CA PRO A 151 -14.19 6.19 27.59
C PRO A 151 -13.72 7.31 26.65
N VAL A 152 -14.33 8.50 26.74
CA VAL A 152 -13.96 9.66 25.87
C VAL A 152 -12.47 10.02 26.03
N THR A 153 -11.92 9.82 27.22
CA THR A 153 -10.49 9.99 27.53
C THR A 153 -9.63 9.06 26.68
N GLU A 154 -9.95 7.76 26.65
CA GLU A 154 -9.26 6.77 25.82
C GLU A 154 -9.43 7.03 24.33
N ILE A 155 -10.63 7.45 23.89
CA ILE A 155 -10.87 7.82 22.50
C ILE A 155 -9.97 8.98 22.06
N ALA A 156 -9.77 9.99 22.91
CA ALA A 156 -8.89 11.11 22.60
C ALA A 156 -7.46 10.62 22.32
N PHE A 157 -6.91 9.76 23.19
CA PHE A 157 -5.56 9.21 23.03
C PHE A 157 -5.46 8.21 21.86
N ALA A 158 -6.43 7.32 21.70
CA ALA A 158 -6.50 6.36 20.57
C ALA A 158 -6.64 7.07 19.21
N SER A 159 -7.24 8.25 19.19
CA SER A 159 -7.31 9.12 18.02
C SER A 159 -6.06 9.99 17.82
N GLY A 160 -5.00 9.77 18.60
CA GLY A 160 -3.71 10.44 18.50
C GLY A 160 -3.60 11.79 19.22
N PHE A 161 -4.60 12.24 19.98
CA PHE A 161 -4.47 13.50 20.73
C PHE A 161 -3.62 13.30 22.00
N GLY A 162 -2.56 14.10 22.15
CA GLY A 162 -1.77 14.13 23.39
C GLY A 162 -2.46 14.83 24.58
N SER A 163 -3.66 15.39 24.38
CA SER A 163 -4.43 16.06 25.43
C SER A 163 -5.92 15.98 25.16
N VAL A 164 -6.68 15.51 26.16
CA VAL A 164 -8.15 15.47 26.14
C VAL A 164 -8.74 16.88 26.03
N ARG A 165 -8.10 17.89 26.65
CA ARG A 165 -8.53 19.30 26.55
C ARG A 165 -8.44 19.80 25.11
N ARG A 166 -7.32 19.55 24.43
CA ARG A 166 -7.11 19.94 23.02
C ARG A 166 -8.07 19.20 22.09
N PHE A 167 -8.30 17.91 22.35
CA PHE A 167 -9.29 17.11 21.64
C PHE A 167 -10.69 17.74 21.73
N ASN A 168 -11.19 17.99 22.95
CA ASN A 168 -12.52 18.55 23.16
C ASN A 168 -12.68 19.93 22.49
N ALA A 169 -11.67 20.80 22.61
CA ALA A 169 -11.68 22.13 21.99
C ALA A 169 -11.77 22.04 20.47
N LEU A 170 -10.91 21.25 19.84
CA LEU A 170 -10.88 21.11 18.38
C LEU A 170 -12.13 20.40 17.83
N PHE A 171 -12.66 19.40 18.56
CA PHE A 171 -13.89 18.72 18.17
C PHE A 171 -15.09 19.68 18.21
N LYS A 172 -15.21 20.49 19.26
CA LYS A 172 -16.26 21.52 19.36
C LYS A 172 -16.13 22.59 18.27
N GLU A 173 -14.91 23.06 18.00
CA GLU A 173 -14.64 24.05 16.96
C GLU A 173 -15.06 23.54 15.57
N ARG A 174 -14.68 22.30 15.21
CA ARG A 174 -14.86 21.76 13.86
C ARG A 174 -16.21 21.11 13.62
N TYR A 175 -16.76 20.39 14.61
CA TYR A 175 -18.02 19.65 14.48
C TYR A 175 -19.21 20.38 15.14
N ARG A 176 -18.98 21.48 15.85
CA ARG A 176 -20.00 22.26 16.59
C ARG A 176 -20.81 21.45 17.60
N LEU A 177 -20.30 20.27 17.98
CA LEU A 177 -20.90 19.33 18.93
C LEU A 177 -19.84 18.90 19.95
N SER A 178 -20.28 18.43 21.12
CA SER A 178 -19.37 17.79 22.09
C SER A 178 -19.19 16.29 21.74
N PRO A 179 -18.05 15.68 22.12
CA PRO A 179 -17.85 14.23 21.94
C PRO A 179 -18.96 13.37 22.55
N LYS A 180 -19.52 13.77 23.71
CA LYS A 180 -20.66 13.07 24.31
C LYS A 180 -21.93 13.19 23.48
N GLY A 181 -22.15 14.34 22.83
CA GLY A 181 -23.34 14.60 22.03
C GLY A 181 -23.44 13.80 20.72
N ILE A 182 -22.33 13.26 20.22
CA ILE A 182 -22.32 12.42 19.00
C ILE A 182 -22.37 10.92 19.31
N ARG A 183 -22.17 10.53 20.58
CA ARG A 183 -22.13 9.12 20.99
C ARG A 183 -23.50 8.48 20.75
N LYS A 184 -23.52 7.37 20.01
CA LYS A 184 -24.71 6.53 19.81
C LYS A 184 -24.67 5.33 20.75
N ALA A 185 -25.82 4.67 20.93
CA ALA A 185 -25.88 3.38 21.62
C ALA A 185 -25.04 2.36 20.85
N VAL A 186 -23.99 1.85 21.52
CA VAL A 186 -23.01 0.92 20.96
C VAL A 186 -23.55 -0.49 21.10
N ARG A 187 -23.41 -1.31 20.06
CA ARG A 187 -23.63 -2.76 20.19
C ARG A 187 -22.37 -3.38 20.81
N PRO A 188 -22.49 -4.20 21.86
CA PRO A 188 -21.34 -4.92 22.40
C PRO A 188 -20.61 -5.70 21.31
N SER A 189 -19.28 -5.71 21.34
CA SER A 189 -18.52 -6.63 20.51
C SER A 189 -18.84 -8.07 20.92
N ALA A 190 -18.93 -8.97 19.95
CA ALA A 190 -19.11 -10.40 20.22
C ALA A 190 -17.85 -11.05 20.81
N LEU A 191 -16.69 -10.39 20.65
CA LEU A 191 -15.41 -10.83 21.20
C LEU A 191 -15.08 -10.01 22.46
N PRO A 192 -14.59 -10.65 23.53
CA PRO A 192 -14.12 -9.95 24.72
C PRO A 192 -13.00 -8.95 24.36
N ASP A 193 -13.01 -7.78 25.01
CA ASP A 193 -11.94 -6.78 24.90
C ASP A 193 -11.55 -6.40 23.46
N ALA A 194 -12.55 -6.27 22.58
CA ALA A 194 -12.37 -5.97 21.17
C ALA A 194 -13.08 -4.68 20.73
N LEU A 195 -12.39 -3.91 19.90
CA LEU A 195 -12.88 -2.73 19.20
C LEU A 195 -13.26 -3.13 17.78
N THR A 196 -14.51 -2.87 17.37
CA THR A 196 -15.02 -3.28 16.06
C THR A 196 -15.23 -2.10 15.11
N PHE A 197 -14.80 -2.26 13.87
CA PHE A 197 -14.78 -1.23 12.83
C PHE A 197 -15.25 -1.79 11.49
N GLU A 198 -15.93 -0.99 10.67
CA GLU A 198 -16.26 -1.38 9.29
C GLU A 198 -15.48 -0.60 8.22
N LEU A 199 -14.55 -1.25 7.52
CA LEU A 199 -13.75 -0.67 6.45
C LEU A 199 -14.41 -0.91 5.10
N GLY A 200 -14.93 0.14 4.46
CA GLY A 200 -15.59 0.05 3.16
C GLY A 200 -14.62 -0.32 2.02
N PHE A 201 -15.15 -1.04 1.03
CA PHE A 201 -14.47 -1.32 -0.23
C PHE A 201 -15.38 -0.99 -1.42
N ARG A 202 -14.80 -0.89 -2.62
CA ARG A 202 -15.56 -0.76 -3.88
C ARG A 202 -15.89 -2.16 -4.42
N PRO A 203 -17.17 -2.54 -4.59
CA PRO A 203 -17.53 -3.79 -5.26
C PRO A 203 -17.14 -3.78 -6.75
N PRO A 204 -16.96 -4.97 -7.37
CA PRO A 204 -16.95 -6.30 -6.76
C PRO A 204 -15.70 -6.57 -5.89
N TYR A 205 -15.81 -7.52 -4.96
CA TYR A 205 -14.74 -7.91 -4.05
C TYR A 205 -14.77 -9.42 -3.81
N ASP A 206 -13.74 -10.14 -4.25
CA ASP A 206 -13.60 -11.59 -4.08
C ASP A 206 -12.99 -11.92 -2.70
N TRP A 207 -13.83 -11.86 -1.67
CA TRP A 207 -13.40 -12.18 -0.30
C TRP A 207 -12.91 -13.62 -0.16
N LYS A 208 -13.61 -14.57 -0.77
CA LYS A 208 -13.26 -16.00 -0.68
C LYS A 208 -11.89 -16.27 -1.28
N GLY A 209 -11.62 -15.75 -2.49
CA GLY A 209 -10.32 -15.88 -3.14
C GLY A 209 -9.19 -15.24 -2.33
N LEU A 210 -9.42 -14.05 -1.76
CA LEU A 210 -8.44 -13.37 -0.92
C LEU A 210 -8.16 -14.14 0.39
N ALA A 211 -9.20 -14.59 1.09
CA ALA A 211 -9.07 -15.36 2.33
C ALA A 211 -8.37 -16.70 2.07
N ALA A 212 -8.71 -17.41 0.99
CA ALA A 212 -8.04 -18.65 0.59
C ALA A 212 -6.56 -18.41 0.25
N PHE A 213 -6.23 -17.33 -0.46
CA PHE A 213 -4.85 -16.99 -0.79
C PHE A 213 -4.00 -16.74 0.46
N LEU A 214 -4.55 -16.01 1.44
CA LEU A 214 -3.91 -15.75 2.73
C LEU A 214 -3.81 -17.04 3.57
N GLY A 215 -4.88 -17.84 3.66
CA GLY A 215 -4.93 -19.10 4.40
C GLY A 215 -3.93 -20.14 3.90
N ALA A 216 -3.77 -20.29 2.58
CA ALA A 216 -2.77 -21.16 1.99
C ALA A 216 -1.33 -20.80 2.41
N ARG A 217 -1.11 -19.54 2.83
CA ARG A 217 0.19 -18.98 3.22
C ARG A 217 0.29 -18.63 4.71
N ALA A 218 -0.74 -18.92 5.51
CA ALA A 218 -0.81 -18.52 6.91
C ALA A 218 0.36 -19.09 7.73
N ILE A 219 1.04 -18.24 8.50
CA ILE A 219 2.09 -18.71 9.42
C ILE A 219 1.44 -19.28 10.68
N ALA A 220 1.68 -20.56 10.95
CA ALA A 220 1.18 -21.22 12.17
C ALA A 220 1.58 -20.45 13.43
N GLY A 221 0.61 -20.14 14.29
CA GLY A 221 0.78 -19.35 15.51
C GLY A 221 0.71 -17.83 15.30
N VAL A 222 0.82 -17.32 14.07
CA VAL A 222 0.78 -15.88 13.76
C VAL A 222 -0.51 -15.52 13.01
N GLU A 223 -0.96 -16.37 12.10
CA GLU A 223 -2.12 -16.15 11.25
C GLU A 223 -3.00 -17.39 11.21
N ALA A 224 -4.30 -17.18 11.07
CA ALA A 224 -5.27 -18.22 10.78
C ALA A 224 -6.30 -17.67 9.80
N ALA A 225 -6.72 -18.48 8.83
CA ALA A 225 -7.77 -18.09 7.90
C ALA A 225 -8.62 -19.29 7.50
N ASP A 226 -9.91 -19.04 7.34
CA ASP A 226 -10.88 -19.95 6.73
C ASP A 226 -11.66 -19.19 5.63
N GLU A 227 -12.71 -19.78 5.07
CA GLU A 227 -13.49 -19.15 3.99
C GLU A 227 -14.22 -17.86 4.42
N SER A 228 -14.46 -17.69 5.71
CA SER A 228 -15.29 -16.63 6.30
C SER A 228 -14.47 -15.57 7.03
N THR A 229 -13.31 -15.95 7.56
CA THR A 229 -12.58 -15.18 8.56
C THR A 229 -11.08 -15.23 8.31
N TYR A 230 -10.43 -14.08 8.47
CA TYR A 230 -8.98 -13.96 8.55
C TYR A 230 -8.58 -13.38 9.90
N ARG A 231 -7.62 -14.00 10.59
CA ARG A 231 -7.09 -13.53 11.87
C ARG A 231 -5.58 -13.47 11.85
N ARG A 232 -5.01 -12.54 12.61
CA ARG A 232 -3.56 -12.53 12.88
C ARG A 232 -3.19 -11.86 14.19
N THR A 233 -2.04 -12.23 14.70
CA THR A 233 -1.33 -11.44 15.71
C THR A 233 -0.72 -10.19 15.09
N VAL A 234 -0.56 -9.16 15.92
CA VAL A 234 -0.07 -7.86 15.53
C VAL A 234 0.97 -7.42 16.54
N ARG A 235 2.07 -6.85 16.03
CA ARG A 235 3.04 -6.13 16.83
C ARG A 235 3.45 -4.85 16.12
N LEU A 236 3.33 -3.72 16.81
CA LEU A 236 3.69 -2.40 16.32
C LEU A 236 4.46 -1.64 17.39
N MET A 237 5.40 -0.78 16.97
CA MET A 237 6.09 0.12 17.89
C MET A 237 5.30 1.42 18.05
N HIS A 238 5.10 1.86 19.28
CA HIS A 238 4.51 3.15 19.60
C HIS A 238 5.28 3.81 20.75
N SER A 239 5.79 5.01 20.51
CA SER A 239 6.64 5.75 21.47
C SER A 239 7.76 4.90 22.08
N GLY A 240 8.45 4.12 21.22
CA GLY A 240 9.57 3.25 21.63
C GLY A 240 9.17 1.95 22.35
N LYS A 241 7.88 1.68 22.57
CA LYS A 241 7.39 0.45 23.19
C LYS A 241 6.66 -0.43 22.17
N ALA A 242 6.89 -1.74 22.22
CA ALA A 242 6.10 -2.68 21.45
C ALA A 242 4.67 -2.74 22.01
N GLN A 243 3.68 -2.67 21.12
CA GLN A 243 2.28 -2.92 21.39
C GLN A 243 1.91 -4.20 20.64
N THR A 244 1.39 -5.17 21.37
CA THR A 244 1.02 -6.48 20.83
C THR A 244 -0.49 -6.71 20.99
N GLY A 245 -1.06 -7.48 20.07
CA GLY A 245 -2.48 -7.79 20.09
C GLY A 245 -2.87 -8.66 18.91
N TRP A 246 -4.15 -8.63 18.57
CA TRP A 246 -4.70 -9.42 17.48
C TRP A 246 -5.74 -8.63 16.68
N ILE A 247 -5.97 -9.09 15.45
CA ILE A 247 -7.08 -8.65 14.62
C ILE A 247 -7.85 -9.85 14.07
N GLU A 248 -9.15 -9.65 13.87
CA GLU A 248 -10.03 -10.53 13.11
C GLU A 248 -10.72 -9.70 12.02
N VAL A 249 -10.79 -10.23 10.81
CA VAL A 249 -11.43 -9.60 9.66
C VAL A 249 -12.44 -10.56 9.06
N THR A 250 -13.67 -10.08 8.89
CA THR A 250 -14.79 -10.80 8.29
C THR A 250 -15.53 -9.90 7.30
N LEU A 251 -16.35 -10.48 6.42
CA LEU A 251 -17.20 -9.72 5.51
C LEU A 251 -18.44 -9.16 6.26
N ALA A 252 -18.70 -7.86 6.14
CA ALA A 252 -19.88 -7.25 6.76
C ALA A 252 -21.17 -7.70 6.05
N LYS A 253 -22.23 -7.98 6.82
CA LYS A 253 -23.50 -8.51 6.29
C LYS A 253 -24.39 -7.47 5.58
N ARG A 254 -24.21 -6.18 5.86
CA ARG A 254 -25.20 -5.13 5.52
C ARG A 254 -24.73 -4.10 4.49
N ARG A 255 -23.43 -4.03 4.22
CA ARG A 255 -22.82 -3.04 3.33
C ARG A 255 -21.51 -3.59 2.76
N PRO A 256 -21.03 -3.08 1.61
CA PRO A 256 -19.76 -3.50 1.02
C PRO A 256 -18.57 -3.02 1.87
N ALA A 257 -18.32 -3.72 2.96
CA ALA A 257 -17.29 -3.43 3.93
C ALA A 257 -16.75 -4.71 4.56
N LEU A 258 -15.53 -4.63 5.08
CA LEU A 258 -14.97 -5.62 5.99
C LEU A 258 -15.21 -5.17 7.43
N GLN A 259 -15.71 -6.07 8.26
CA GLN A 259 -15.74 -5.88 9.70
C GLN A 259 -14.39 -6.31 10.28
N VAL A 260 -13.76 -5.41 11.02
CA VAL A 260 -12.44 -5.58 11.64
C VAL A 260 -12.60 -5.46 13.14
N SER A 261 -12.33 -6.54 13.86
CA SER A 261 -12.20 -6.54 15.31
C SER A 261 -10.73 -6.45 15.68
N VAL A 262 -10.40 -5.57 16.62
CA VAL A 262 -9.02 -5.28 17.06
C VAL A 262 -8.97 -5.37 18.58
N SER A 263 -7.99 -6.05 19.15
CA SER A 263 -7.82 -6.09 20.61
C SER A 263 -7.64 -4.69 21.20
N THR A 264 -8.22 -4.42 22.37
CA THR A 264 -8.09 -3.13 23.07
C THR A 264 -6.64 -2.78 23.43
N SER A 265 -5.76 -3.78 23.56
CA SER A 265 -4.31 -3.60 23.74
C SER A 265 -3.65 -2.80 22.60
N LEU A 266 -4.27 -2.73 21.43
CA LEU A 266 -3.80 -1.97 20.27
C LEU A 266 -4.48 -0.61 20.11
N ALA A 267 -5.26 -0.14 21.10
CA ALA A 267 -6.00 1.13 20.99
C ALA A 267 -5.10 2.33 20.65
N LYS A 268 -3.86 2.36 21.18
CA LYS A 268 -2.88 3.43 20.91
C LYS A 268 -2.28 3.40 19.51
N THR A 269 -2.31 2.23 18.85
CA THR A 269 -1.79 2.01 17.49
C THR A 269 -2.91 1.81 16.48
N LEU A 270 -4.15 2.06 16.87
CA LEU A 270 -5.32 1.75 16.08
C LEU A 270 -5.32 2.34 14.66
N PRO A 271 -4.95 3.62 14.41
CA PRO A 271 -4.87 4.13 13.04
C PRO A 271 -3.90 3.30 12.18
N ALA A 272 -2.74 2.94 12.72
CA ALA A 272 -1.73 2.11 12.04
C ALA A 272 -2.22 0.70 11.75
N VAL A 273 -2.94 0.09 12.70
CA VAL A 273 -3.56 -1.22 12.50
C VAL A 273 -4.57 -1.15 11.35
N LEU A 274 -5.48 -0.16 11.37
CA LEU A 274 -6.51 -0.02 10.35
C LEU A 274 -5.91 0.30 8.96
N GLY A 275 -4.86 1.13 8.89
CA GLY A 275 -4.10 1.39 7.66
C GLY A 275 -3.52 0.10 7.07
N ARG A 276 -2.78 -0.66 7.88
CA ARG A 276 -2.20 -1.95 7.48
C ARG A 276 -3.25 -3.00 7.09
N VAL A 277 -4.44 -2.98 7.70
CA VAL A 277 -5.55 -3.84 7.25
C VAL A 277 -6.07 -3.40 5.89
N LYS A 278 -6.19 -2.09 5.62
CA LYS A 278 -6.60 -1.61 4.29
C LYS A 278 -5.60 -2.03 3.20
N ASP A 279 -4.31 -2.00 3.50
CA ASP A 279 -3.26 -2.41 2.57
C ASP A 279 -3.23 -3.93 2.37
N LEU A 280 -3.28 -4.71 3.47
CA LEU A 280 -3.35 -6.17 3.40
C LEU A 280 -4.55 -6.64 2.57
N MET A 281 -5.69 -5.96 2.72
CA MET A 281 -6.96 -6.30 2.07
C MET A 281 -7.18 -5.53 0.75
N ASP A 282 -6.24 -4.69 0.32
CA ASP A 282 -6.34 -3.93 -0.95
C ASP A 282 -7.66 -3.15 -1.09
N LEU A 283 -8.11 -2.49 -0.02
CA LEU A 283 -9.41 -1.81 0.04
C LEU A 283 -9.46 -0.54 -0.82
N SER A 284 -8.28 0.00 -1.15
CA SER A 284 -8.13 1.19 -1.98
C SER A 284 -8.38 0.94 -3.46
N CYS A 285 -8.35 -0.32 -3.92
CA CYS A 285 -8.53 -0.69 -5.32
C CYS A 285 -9.86 -0.18 -5.92
N ASN A 286 -9.79 0.21 -7.20
CA ASN A 286 -10.95 0.43 -8.06
C ASN A 286 -11.04 -0.73 -9.07
N PRO A 287 -11.84 -1.78 -8.78
CA PRO A 287 -11.87 -2.99 -9.61
C PRO A 287 -12.34 -2.71 -11.05
N THR A 288 -13.19 -1.70 -11.25
CA THR A 288 -13.68 -1.32 -12.58
C THR A 288 -12.55 -0.78 -13.46
N GLU A 289 -11.66 0.05 -12.92
CA GLU A 289 -10.51 0.59 -13.67
C GLU A 289 -9.50 -0.51 -14.01
N VAL A 290 -9.25 -1.42 -13.06
CA VAL A 290 -8.37 -2.58 -13.27
C VAL A 290 -8.93 -3.48 -14.36
N ALA A 291 -10.21 -3.87 -14.25
CA ALA A 291 -10.87 -4.75 -15.22
C ALA A 291 -10.90 -4.16 -16.63
N GLN A 292 -11.06 -2.83 -16.76
CA GLN A 292 -11.03 -2.16 -18.05
C GLN A 292 -9.68 -2.31 -18.77
N VAL A 293 -8.56 -2.27 -18.03
CA VAL A 293 -7.21 -2.43 -18.60
C VAL A 293 -6.87 -3.90 -18.85
N LEU A 294 -7.19 -4.78 -17.91
CA LEU A 294 -6.90 -6.22 -18.04
C LEU A 294 -7.79 -6.92 -19.07
N GLY A 295 -8.96 -6.36 -19.38
CA GLY A 295 -9.90 -6.87 -20.37
C GLY A 295 -10.30 -8.32 -20.08
N LYS A 296 -10.05 -9.21 -21.05
CA LYS A 296 -10.41 -10.64 -20.95
C LYS A 296 -9.76 -11.36 -19.76
N LEU A 297 -8.59 -10.91 -19.31
CA LEU A 297 -7.89 -11.54 -18.18
C LEU A 297 -8.68 -11.41 -16.87
N ALA A 298 -9.41 -10.31 -16.70
CA ALA A 298 -10.21 -10.05 -15.50
C ALA A 298 -11.68 -10.50 -15.60
N ALA A 299 -12.14 -10.94 -16.77
CA ALA A 299 -13.55 -11.18 -17.05
C ALA A 299 -14.20 -12.20 -16.10
N ASN A 300 -13.46 -13.25 -15.71
CA ASN A 300 -13.99 -14.32 -14.85
C ASN A 300 -14.00 -13.95 -13.36
N ASN A 301 -13.21 -12.95 -12.95
CA ASN A 301 -13.11 -12.55 -11.55
C ASN A 301 -12.81 -11.05 -11.40
N PRO A 302 -13.74 -10.16 -11.73
CA PRO A 302 -13.51 -8.71 -11.64
C PRO A 302 -13.34 -8.23 -10.18
N GLY A 303 -13.67 -9.07 -9.19
CA GLY A 303 -13.51 -8.77 -7.77
C GLY A 303 -12.14 -9.11 -7.20
N LEU A 304 -11.25 -9.71 -8.01
CA LEU A 304 -9.91 -10.12 -7.58
C LEU A 304 -9.11 -8.92 -7.05
N ARG A 305 -8.32 -9.17 -6.00
CA ARG A 305 -7.45 -8.19 -5.34
C ARG A 305 -6.00 -8.64 -5.35
N VAL A 306 -5.09 -7.72 -5.05
CA VAL A 306 -3.70 -8.07 -4.74
C VAL A 306 -3.55 -8.09 -3.22
N PRO A 307 -3.52 -9.27 -2.55
CA PRO A 307 -3.36 -9.31 -1.11
C PRO A 307 -2.04 -8.64 -0.74
N GLY A 308 -2.06 -7.59 0.06
CA GLY A 308 -0.88 -6.82 0.40
C GLY A 308 -0.04 -7.49 1.49
N ALA A 309 0.43 -6.66 2.41
CA ALA A 309 1.18 -7.04 3.60
C ALA A 309 0.66 -6.26 4.80
N PHE A 310 0.50 -6.93 5.94
CA PHE A 310 0.35 -6.22 7.21
C PHE A 310 1.69 -5.64 7.67
N ASP A 311 2.80 -6.30 7.34
CA ASP A 311 4.15 -5.86 7.65
C ASP A 311 5.12 -6.21 6.51
N GLY A 312 5.86 -5.20 6.04
CA GLY A 312 6.74 -5.37 4.89
C GLY A 312 7.97 -6.23 5.18
N PHE A 313 8.49 -6.20 6.42
CA PHE A 313 9.60 -7.07 6.81
C PHE A 313 9.16 -8.53 6.82
N GLU A 314 7.99 -8.81 7.41
CA GLU A 314 7.41 -10.15 7.43
C GLU A 314 7.24 -10.74 6.02
N VAL A 315 6.71 -9.96 5.07
CA VAL A 315 6.56 -10.40 3.67
C VAL A 315 7.90 -10.61 2.98
N ALA A 316 8.89 -9.75 3.22
CA ALA A 316 10.23 -9.93 2.67
C ALA A 316 10.93 -11.18 3.23
N VAL A 317 10.78 -11.47 4.52
CA VAL A 317 11.25 -12.73 5.12
C VAL A 317 10.57 -13.93 4.45
N ARG A 318 9.23 -13.90 4.29
CA ARG A 318 8.50 -14.98 3.59
C ARG A 318 8.99 -15.17 2.15
N ALA A 319 9.26 -14.08 1.44
CA ALA A 319 9.77 -14.15 0.06
C ALA A 319 11.12 -14.89 0.00
N ILE A 320 12.05 -14.57 0.92
CA ILE A 320 13.36 -15.24 1.00
C ILE A 320 13.21 -16.70 1.43
N LEU A 321 12.37 -16.99 2.43
CA LEU A 321 12.12 -18.37 2.88
C LEU A 321 11.49 -19.23 1.78
N GLY A 322 10.64 -18.63 0.94
CA GLY A 322 9.96 -19.28 -0.17
C GLY A 322 10.77 -19.44 -1.45
N GLN A 323 12.01 -18.94 -1.51
CA GLN A 323 12.86 -19.11 -2.70
C GLN A 323 13.07 -20.60 -3.00
N GLN A 324 12.80 -21.00 -4.25
CA GLN A 324 13.07 -22.35 -4.77
C GLN A 324 12.44 -23.50 -3.95
N VAL A 325 11.34 -23.25 -3.24
CA VAL A 325 10.61 -24.27 -2.48
C VAL A 325 9.11 -24.14 -2.71
N SER A 326 8.35 -25.19 -2.37
CA SER A 326 6.89 -25.14 -2.43
C SER A 326 6.31 -24.18 -1.39
N VAL A 327 5.08 -23.71 -1.62
CA VAL A 327 4.34 -22.85 -0.66
C VAL A 327 4.20 -23.53 0.71
N ALA A 328 3.93 -24.85 0.73
CA ALA A 328 3.83 -25.61 1.97
C ALA A 328 5.16 -25.65 2.74
N ALA A 329 6.28 -25.88 2.04
CA ALA A 329 7.60 -25.85 2.66
C ALA A 329 7.97 -24.45 3.18
N ALA A 330 7.68 -23.40 2.41
CA ALA A 330 7.88 -22.02 2.82
C ALA A 330 7.08 -21.68 4.10
N ARG A 331 5.83 -22.15 4.19
CA ARG A 331 4.96 -21.99 5.37
C ARG A 331 5.57 -22.65 6.61
N THR A 332 6.08 -23.88 6.47
CA THR A 332 6.76 -24.59 7.57
C THR A 332 8.00 -23.85 8.04
N LEU A 333 8.83 -23.36 7.11
CA LEU A 333 10.01 -22.55 7.44
C LEU A 333 9.62 -21.27 8.18
N ALA A 334 8.59 -20.57 7.72
CA ALA A 334 8.11 -19.34 8.32
C ALA A 334 7.52 -19.56 9.73
N GLY A 335 6.80 -20.68 9.96
CA GLY A 335 6.32 -21.07 11.29
C GLY A 335 7.45 -21.36 12.28
N ARG A 336 8.49 -22.08 11.85
CA ARG A 336 9.70 -22.30 12.69
C ARG A 336 10.42 -20.99 12.98
N PHE A 337 10.55 -20.13 11.98
CA PHE A 337 11.21 -18.82 12.13
C PHE A 337 10.45 -17.92 13.12
N ALA A 338 9.12 -17.82 12.98
CA ALA A 338 8.28 -17.04 13.90
C ALA A 338 8.34 -17.58 15.33
N ARG A 339 8.25 -18.90 15.53
CA ARG A 339 8.40 -19.51 16.86
C ARG A 339 9.77 -19.28 17.49
N LYS A 340 10.83 -19.25 16.68
CA LYS A 340 12.20 -19.12 17.16
C LYS A 340 12.57 -17.69 17.55
N PHE A 341 12.13 -16.70 16.78
CA PHE A 341 12.56 -15.31 16.91
C PHE A 341 11.44 -14.35 17.32
N GLY A 342 10.18 -14.77 17.20
CA GLY A 342 9.02 -14.01 17.67
C GLY A 342 8.86 -14.10 19.19
N ALA A 343 7.78 -13.51 19.69
CA ALA A 343 7.42 -13.55 21.09
C ALA A 343 6.02 -14.18 21.27
N GLU A 344 5.80 -14.84 22.39
CA GLU A 344 4.50 -15.41 22.73
C GLU A 344 3.49 -14.30 23.03
N ILE A 345 2.22 -14.58 22.73
CA ILE A 345 1.10 -13.69 23.04
C ILE A 345 -0.12 -14.53 23.42
N GLU A 346 -0.81 -14.10 24.45
CA GLU A 346 -2.11 -14.65 24.83
C GLU A 346 -3.21 -13.97 24.00
N THR A 347 -4.07 -14.78 23.37
CA THR A 347 -5.21 -14.29 22.60
C THR A 347 -6.43 -15.17 22.87
N PRO A 348 -7.65 -14.69 22.54
CA PRO A 348 -8.85 -15.53 22.60
C PRO A 348 -8.89 -16.68 21.59
N PHE A 349 -7.83 -16.88 20.79
CA PHE A 349 -7.77 -17.86 19.71
C PHE A 349 -6.57 -18.79 19.87
N ASP A 350 -6.83 -20.09 20.05
CA ASP A 350 -5.78 -21.11 20.21
C ASP A 350 -4.79 -21.17 19.03
N SER A 351 -5.23 -20.74 17.84
CA SER A 351 -4.40 -20.70 16.63
C SER A 351 -3.39 -19.55 16.60
N LEU A 352 -3.53 -18.55 17.49
CA LEU A 352 -2.73 -17.33 17.52
C LEU A 352 -1.96 -17.23 18.83
N THR A 353 -0.70 -17.66 18.80
CA THR A 353 0.16 -17.82 19.98
C THR A 353 1.44 -17.01 19.92
N THR A 354 1.75 -16.40 18.77
CA THR A 354 3.07 -15.81 18.51
C THR A 354 2.97 -14.55 17.67
N VAL A 355 3.62 -13.47 18.08
CA VAL A 355 3.87 -12.29 17.23
C VAL A 355 5.13 -12.49 16.40
N PHE A 356 5.07 -12.13 15.12
CA PHE A 356 6.20 -12.27 14.20
C PHE A 356 7.41 -11.39 14.62
N PRO A 357 8.67 -11.86 14.48
CA PRO A 357 9.89 -11.12 14.84
C PRO A 357 10.03 -9.73 14.18
N THR A 358 10.73 -8.82 14.84
CA THR A 358 11.06 -7.48 14.36
C THR A 358 12.38 -7.52 13.59
N PRO A 359 12.66 -6.52 12.73
CA PRO A 359 13.98 -6.38 12.12
C PRO A 359 15.11 -6.34 13.16
N ALA A 360 14.90 -5.67 14.30
CA ALA A 360 15.90 -5.55 15.37
C ALA A 360 16.28 -6.91 15.97
N GLU A 361 15.28 -7.74 16.32
CA GLU A 361 15.50 -9.07 16.90
C GLU A 361 16.24 -10.00 15.93
N VAL A 362 15.88 -9.96 14.63
CA VAL A 362 16.55 -10.78 13.61
C VAL A 362 17.96 -10.25 13.32
N ALA A 363 18.17 -8.93 13.30
CA ALA A 363 19.48 -8.33 13.08
C ALA A 363 20.50 -8.70 14.17
N ALA A 364 20.02 -8.90 15.41
CA ALA A 364 20.79 -9.35 16.56
C ALA A 364 21.03 -10.88 16.60
N ALA A 365 20.38 -11.66 15.73
CA ALA A 365 20.54 -13.10 15.68
C ALA A 365 21.88 -13.54 15.06
N THR A 366 22.27 -14.79 15.31
CA THR A 366 23.46 -15.40 14.67
C THR A 366 23.06 -16.19 13.42
N PRO A 367 23.92 -16.31 12.39
CA PRO A 367 23.65 -17.13 11.21
C PRO A 367 23.25 -18.57 11.59
N THR A 368 23.95 -19.17 12.55
CA THR A 368 23.68 -20.53 13.04
C THR A 368 22.28 -20.68 13.62
N SER A 369 21.77 -19.67 14.34
CA SER A 369 20.41 -19.72 14.89
C SER A 369 19.33 -19.71 13.80
N ILE A 370 19.57 -19.00 12.70
CA ILE A 370 18.65 -18.94 11.55
C ILE A 370 18.73 -20.25 10.74
N ILE A 371 19.93 -20.80 10.54
CA ILE A 371 20.13 -22.09 9.86
C ILE A 371 19.37 -23.22 10.58
N LYS A 372 19.31 -23.20 11.92
CA LYS A 372 18.51 -24.15 12.72
C LYS A 372 16.99 -24.10 12.43
N CYS A 373 16.49 -23.05 11.77
CA CYS A 373 15.11 -23.00 11.25
C CYS A 373 14.93 -23.79 9.95
N GLY A 374 15.98 -24.42 9.42
CA GLY A 374 15.96 -25.28 8.23
C GLY A 374 16.22 -24.53 6.91
N VAL A 375 16.95 -23.41 6.96
CA VAL A 375 17.35 -22.66 5.76
C VAL A 375 18.85 -22.80 5.49
N THR A 376 19.26 -22.55 4.25
CA THR A 376 20.67 -22.59 3.86
C THR A 376 21.46 -21.43 4.46
N SER A 377 22.78 -21.58 4.57
CA SER A 377 23.68 -20.51 5.03
C SER A 377 23.60 -19.25 4.15
N ALA A 378 23.34 -19.40 2.85
CA ALA A 378 23.10 -18.27 1.95
C ALA A 378 21.84 -17.49 2.36
N ARG A 379 20.69 -18.16 2.52
CA ARG A 379 19.45 -17.50 2.94
C ARG A 379 19.54 -16.90 4.34
N ALA A 380 20.24 -17.56 5.27
CA ALA A 380 20.49 -17.01 6.59
C ALA A 380 21.25 -15.66 6.52
N ARG A 381 22.27 -15.56 5.67
CA ARG A 381 22.99 -14.29 5.42
C ARG A 381 22.07 -13.23 4.79
N THR A 382 21.24 -13.63 3.81
CA THR A 382 20.27 -12.71 3.18
C THR A 382 19.26 -12.16 4.19
N LEU A 383 18.70 -13.02 5.06
CA LEU A 383 17.77 -12.62 6.11
C LEU A 383 18.39 -11.64 7.11
N LEU A 384 19.65 -11.88 7.53
CA LEU A 384 20.39 -10.96 8.39
C LEU A 384 20.67 -9.62 7.70
N GLY A 385 21.08 -9.65 6.42
CA GLY A 385 21.32 -8.45 5.62
C GLY A 385 20.06 -7.60 5.48
N LEU A 386 18.93 -8.23 5.17
CA LEU A 386 17.62 -7.58 5.10
C LEU A 386 17.23 -6.97 6.45
N ALA A 387 17.32 -7.73 7.54
CA ALA A 387 16.96 -7.27 8.87
C ALA A 387 17.81 -6.06 9.31
N ARG A 388 19.12 -6.08 9.05
CA ARG A 388 20.03 -4.96 9.34
C ARG A 388 19.74 -3.73 8.49
N ALA A 389 19.44 -3.90 7.20
CA ALA A 389 19.10 -2.79 6.32
C ALA A 389 17.82 -2.08 6.76
N LEU A 390 16.79 -2.84 7.19
CA LEU A 390 15.55 -2.29 7.74
C LEU A 390 15.75 -1.66 9.11
N ASN A 391 16.45 -2.34 10.02
CA ASN A 391 16.69 -1.85 11.37
C ASN A 391 17.52 -0.56 11.38
N GLY A 392 18.51 -0.46 10.47
CA GLY A 392 19.33 0.74 10.30
C GLY A 392 18.68 1.85 9.46
N GLY A 393 17.45 1.66 8.97
CA GLY A 393 16.73 2.66 8.16
C GLY A 393 17.23 2.80 6.71
N ALA A 394 18.20 1.99 6.29
CA ALA A 394 18.73 2.01 4.92
C ALA A 394 17.76 1.42 3.87
N LEU A 395 16.70 0.74 4.31
CA LEU A 395 15.61 0.22 3.50
C LEU A 395 14.29 0.46 4.23
N ASN A 396 13.25 0.90 3.53
CA ASN A 396 11.91 1.06 4.07
C ASN A 396 10.92 0.29 3.20
N LEU A 397 10.21 -0.67 3.79
CA LEU A 397 9.23 -1.52 3.11
C LEU A 397 7.79 -1.16 3.49
N THR A 398 7.45 0.12 3.39
CA THR A 398 6.09 0.63 3.57
C THR A 398 5.53 1.12 2.25
N PRO A 399 4.21 1.00 1.99
CA PRO A 399 3.60 1.62 0.83
C PRO A 399 3.89 3.13 0.72
N GLY A 400 4.00 3.62 -0.52
CA GLY A 400 4.21 5.05 -0.81
C GLY A 400 5.67 5.54 -0.79
N VAL A 401 6.65 4.66 -0.56
CA VAL A 401 8.07 4.95 -0.77
C VAL A 401 8.40 5.10 -2.25
N ASP A 402 9.59 5.64 -2.55
CA ASP A 402 10.16 5.58 -3.89
C ASP A 402 10.44 4.13 -4.29
N ILE A 403 9.68 3.64 -5.28
CA ILE A 403 9.71 2.24 -5.72
C ILE A 403 11.04 1.91 -6.38
N ASP A 404 11.60 2.81 -7.19
CA ASP A 404 12.83 2.52 -7.93
C ASP A 404 14.01 2.42 -6.97
N ALA A 405 14.10 3.36 -6.02
CA ALA A 405 15.12 3.32 -4.96
C ALA A 405 14.95 2.10 -4.05
N ALA A 406 13.72 1.70 -3.73
CA ALA A 406 13.46 0.50 -2.92
C ALA A 406 13.86 -0.79 -3.65
N LEU A 407 13.57 -0.89 -4.95
CA LEU A 407 13.95 -2.02 -5.80
C LEU A 407 15.47 -2.12 -5.95
N GLU A 408 16.15 -1.00 -6.26
CA GLU A 408 17.62 -0.96 -6.34
C GLU A 408 18.24 -1.42 -5.02
N LYS A 409 17.75 -0.89 -3.89
CA LYS A 409 18.27 -1.26 -2.57
C LYS A 409 18.01 -2.72 -2.21
N LEU A 410 16.84 -3.26 -2.56
CA LEU A 410 16.55 -4.69 -2.39
C LEU A 410 17.52 -5.54 -3.20
N GLN A 411 17.75 -5.21 -4.46
CA GLN A 411 18.62 -5.98 -5.36
C GLN A 411 20.10 -5.86 -5.01
N SER A 412 20.51 -4.79 -4.33
CA SER A 412 21.87 -4.67 -3.79
C SER A 412 22.15 -5.64 -2.64
N LEU A 413 21.12 -6.27 -2.05
CA LEU A 413 21.30 -7.24 -0.96
C LEU A 413 21.63 -8.64 -1.52
N PRO A 414 22.71 -9.29 -1.06
CA PRO A 414 23.07 -10.62 -1.54
C PRO A 414 21.94 -11.64 -1.35
N GLY A 415 21.53 -12.29 -2.45
CA GLY A 415 20.46 -13.29 -2.46
C GLY A 415 19.06 -12.75 -2.73
N ILE A 416 18.90 -11.45 -2.99
CA ILE A 416 17.65 -10.84 -3.47
C ILE A 416 17.82 -10.47 -4.94
N GLY A 417 17.26 -11.29 -5.83
CA GLY A 417 17.20 -10.99 -7.27
C GLY A 417 15.90 -10.27 -7.66
N GLU A 418 15.80 -9.91 -8.94
CA GLU A 418 14.65 -9.20 -9.55
C GLU A 418 13.30 -9.82 -9.16
N TRP A 419 13.15 -11.15 -9.25
CA TRP A 419 11.90 -11.83 -8.87
C TRP A 419 11.48 -11.52 -7.43
N THR A 420 12.43 -11.61 -6.49
CA THR A 420 12.17 -11.39 -5.05
C THR A 420 11.85 -9.91 -4.82
N ALA A 421 12.59 -9.00 -5.46
CA ALA A 421 12.37 -7.56 -5.35
C ALA A 421 10.97 -7.15 -5.87
N GLN A 422 10.58 -7.63 -7.06
CA GLN A 422 9.25 -7.38 -7.63
C GLN A 422 8.13 -8.00 -6.78
N TYR A 423 8.33 -9.21 -6.24
CA TYR A 423 7.36 -9.81 -5.33
C TYR A 423 7.18 -8.99 -4.04
N ILE A 424 8.27 -8.48 -3.47
CA ILE A 424 8.22 -7.57 -2.31
C ILE A 424 7.56 -6.25 -2.70
N ALA A 425 7.87 -5.66 -3.85
CA ALA A 425 7.22 -4.44 -4.31
C ALA A 425 5.70 -4.63 -4.47
N MET A 426 5.29 -5.75 -5.06
CA MET A 426 3.89 -6.11 -5.23
C MET A 426 3.16 -6.23 -3.90
N ARG A 427 3.71 -7.02 -2.97
CA ARG A 427 3.03 -7.42 -1.74
C ARG A 427 3.22 -6.41 -0.60
N ALA A 428 4.44 -5.96 -0.36
CA ALA A 428 4.80 -5.10 0.78
C ALA A 428 4.68 -3.60 0.47
N LEU A 429 5.07 -3.17 -0.74
CA LEU A 429 4.97 -1.75 -1.12
C LEU A 429 3.60 -1.39 -1.73
N ALA A 430 2.72 -2.39 -1.86
CA ALA A 430 1.43 -2.28 -2.55
C ALA A 430 1.58 -1.61 -3.94
N TRP A 431 2.63 -1.96 -4.68
CA TRP A 431 2.91 -1.41 -5.99
C TRP A 431 2.03 -2.11 -7.05
N PRO A 432 1.02 -1.42 -7.61
CA PRO A 432 0.04 -2.04 -8.52
C PRO A 432 0.62 -2.48 -9.87
N ASP A 433 1.82 -1.99 -10.22
CA ASP A 433 2.48 -2.26 -11.48
C ASP A 433 3.71 -3.18 -11.34
N ALA A 434 3.88 -3.79 -10.15
CA ALA A 434 4.94 -4.78 -9.90
C ALA A 434 4.72 -6.03 -10.76
N PHE A 435 5.81 -6.58 -11.32
CA PHE A 435 5.70 -7.71 -12.23
C PHE A 435 6.94 -8.63 -12.16
N PRO A 436 6.90 -9.73 -11.39
CA PRO A 436 8.00 -10.68 -11.28
C PRO A 436 8.05 -11.59 -12.52
N HIS A 437 8.43 -11.04 -13.68
CA HIS A 437 8.36 -11.68 -15.01
C HIS A 437 9.14 -13.00 -15.16
N THR A 438 10.05 -13.32 -14.25
CA THR A 438 10.79 -14.60 -14.21
C THR A 438 10.08 -15.68 -13.37
N ASP A 439 8.89 -15.39 -12.84
CA ASP A 439 8.09 -16.33 -12.07
C ASP A 439 7.63 -17.53 -12.92
N LEU A 440 7.86 -18.74 -12.40
CA LEU A 440 7.51 -19.98 -13.10
C LEU A 440 6.00 -20.13 -13.31
N GLY A 441 5.18 -19.62 -12.39
CA GLY A 441 3.72 -19.60 -12.54
C GLY A 441 3.31 -18.67 -13.68
N ILE A 442 3.86 -17.47 -13.75
CA ILE A 442 3.59 -16.52 -14.84
C ILE A 442 4.01 -17.10 -16.19
N LEU A 443 5.22 -17.66 -16.29
CA LEU A 443 5.72 -18.31 -17.51
C LEU A 443 4.78 -19.43 -17.98
N LYS A 444 4.36 -20.30 -17.06
CA LYS A 444 3.42 -21.40 -17.34
C LYS A 444 2.05 -20.89 -17.77
N ALA A 445 1.47 -19.93 -17.05
CA ALA A 445 0.15 -19.38 -17.36
C ALA A 445 0.11 -18.68 -18.72
N MET A 446 1.19 -17.99 -19.10
CA MET A 446 1.32 -17.32 -20.40
C MET A 446 1.82 -18.26 -21.51
N LYS A 447 2.10 -19.52 -21.21
CA LYS A 447 2.67 -20.51 -22.14
C LYS A 447 3.94 -19.98 -22.83
N GLN A 448 4.81 -19.33 -22.04
CA GLN A 448 6.09 -18.77 -22.49
C GLN A 448 7.24 -19.36 -21.68
N THR A 449 8.42 -19.45 -22.29
CA THR A 449 9.67 -19.86 -21.62
C THR A 449 10.69 -18.73 -21.52
N ASP A 450 10.53 -17.67 -22.32
CA ASP A 450 11.41 -16.50 -22.32
C ASP A 450 10.81 -15.35 -21.47
N PRO A 451 11.44 -14.99 -20.33
CA PRO A 451 10.98 -13.89 -19.49
C PRO A 451 10.89 -12.53 -20.21
N LYS A 452 11.68 -12.29 -21.27
CA LYS A 452 11.61 -11.03 -22.04
C LYS A 452 10.31 -10.91 -22.81
N ARG A 453 9.81 -12.01 -23.38
CA ARG A 453 8.52 -12.04 -24.08
C ARG A 453 7.35 -11.85 -23.12
N VAL A 454 7.43 -12.45 -21.93
CA VAL A 454 6.46 -12.23 -20.85
C VAL A 454 6.41 -10.75 -20.48
N LEU A 455 7.57 -10.12 -20.27
CA LEU A 455 7.66 -8.72 -19.91
C LEU A 455 7.07 -7.81 -21.01
N ALA A 456 7.38 -8.08 -22.28
CA ALA A 456 6.84 -7.32 -23.41
C ALA A 456 5.31 -7.45 -23.53
N ALA A 457 4.75 -8.65 -23.33
CA ALA A 457 3.30 -8.85 -23.34
C ALA A 457 2.60 -8.14 -22.15
N ALA A 458 3.25 -8.10 -21.00
CA ALA A 458 2.72 -7.47 -19.79
C ALA A 458 2.63 -5.94 -19.89
N GLU A 459 3.31 -5.28 -20.84
CA GLU A 459 3.20 -3.84 -21.05
C GLU A 459 1.76 -3.39 -21.37
N SER A 460 0.97 -4.27 -21.99
CA SER A 460 -0.46 -4.02 -22.25
C SER A 460 -1.32 -3.91 -20.98
N TRP A 461 -0.84 -4.41 -19.84
CA TRP A 461 -1.55 -4.39 -18.55
C TRP A 461 -1.15 -3.23 -17.65
N ARG A 462 -0.24 -2.35 -18.08
CA ARG A 462 0.09 -1.16 -17.28
C ARG A 462 -1.13 -0.25 -17.10
N PRO A 463 -1.29 0.39 -15.93
CA PRO A 463 -0.39 0.37 -14.77
C PRO A 463 -0.75 -0.70 -13.71
N TRP A 464 -1.43 -1.78 -14.09
CA TRP A 464 -2.04 -2.77 -13.19
C TRP A 464 -1.43 -4.17 -13.31
N ARG A 465 -0.13 -4.27 -13.66
CA ARG A 465 0.53 -5.56 -13.87
C ARG A 465 0.48 -6.49 -12.65
N ALA A 466 0.47 -5.98 -11.41
CA ALA A 466 0.33 -6.81 -10.21
C ALA A 466 -1.01 -7.55 -10.16
N TYR A 467 -2.09 -6.94 -10.65
CA TYR A 467 -3.39 -7.60 -10.74
C TYR A 467 -3.37 -8.68 -11.82
N ALA A 468 -2.69 -8.43 -12.95
CA ALA A 468 -2.48 -9.46 -13.96
C ALA A 468 -1.74 -10.69 -13.40
N VAL A 469 -0.70 -10.49 -12.57
CA VAL A 469 -0.01 -11.59 -11.87
C VAL A 469 -0.99 -12.46 -11.09
N MET A 470 -1.88 -11.85 -10.32
CA MET A 470 -2.87 -12.57 -9.52
C MET A 470 -3.84 -13.38 -10.38
N HIS A 471 -4.31 -12.83 -11.50
CA HIS A 471 -5.14 -13.56 -12.46
C HIS A 471 -4.39 -14.73 -13.13
N LEU A 472 -3.11 -14.53 -13.47
CA LEU A 472 -2.26 -15.58 -14.03
C LEU A 472 -1.97 -16.69 -13.04
N TRP A 473 -1.79 -16.39 -11.76
CA TRP A 473 -1.67 -17.42 -10.73
C TRP A 473 -2.98 -18.16 -10.48
N GLN A 474 -4.12 -17.45 -10.48
CA GLN A 474 -5.44 -18.06 -10.32
C GLN A 474 -5.76 -19.03 -11.48
N SER A 475 -5.32 -18.74 -12.71
CA SER A 475 -5.57 -19.63 -13.86
C SER A 475 -4.82 -20.97 -13.81
N LEU A 476 -3.88 -21.12 -12.88
CA LEU A 476 -3.13 -22.36 -12.63
C LEU A 476 -3.64 -23.16 -11.43
N SER A 477 -4.56 -22.59 -10.65
CA SER A 477 -5.06 -23.16 -9.39
C SER A 477 -6.22 -24.12 -9.59
#